data_AF-A0A402AHS5-F1
#
_entry.id   AF-A0A402AHS5-F1
#
_cell.length_a   1.000
_cell.length_b   1.000
_cell.length_c   1.000
_cell.angle_alpha   90.00
_cell.angle_beta   90.00
_cell.angle_gamma   90.00
#
_symmetry.space_group_name_H-M   'P 1'
#
loop_
_entity.id
_entity.type
_entity.pdbx_description
1 polymer ?
#
loop_
_entity_poly.entity_id
_entity_poly.type
_entity_poly.pdbx_seq_one_letter_code
_entity_poly.pdbx_strand_id
1 'polypeptide(L)'
;MGHPESRPTFDVRTFVACHPVRYPDSALHVHPLVSRQVQADFDGDQVAVFLPLSSVAQQEAANRLTAVAQLAHNPALLKSLLPSHEVMWGLASMSLTSEGRDELATILDAPLADTLSDTILTQALLLEQLQTLLLRTGPEQVLQALERLLRRGFERARLAGISINPFIGSSVRQPDPEDAVSAEQWSDWLAEQAEYLAARVDYTDPDIGTPLLTVKSGALGDIAHLLALCAGQEAVSDIHGMPVAIKHGYRTGLTAQELYALAIEARQSFADVLQEWDVIGKQIKAQNRTKSYHVLGRAMCSSHPGMVFAHAALQHEVDPLIDTDSRLFVGL
;
A
#
# COMPACT_ATOMS: atom_id res chain seq x y z
N MET A 1 -9.96 11.43 1.21
CA MET A 1 -10.57 10.55 2.24
C MET A 1 -9.61 9.41 2.52
N GLY A 2 -8.77 9.55 3.55
CA GLY A 2 -7.73 8.57 3.88
C GLY A 2 -8.32 7.25 4.39
N HIS A 3 -7.80 6.14 3.89
CA HIS A 3 -8.14 4.81 4.36
C HIS A 3 -7.75 4.63 5.84
N PRO A 4 -8.65 4.17 6.73
CA PRO A 4 -8.39 4.08 8.18
C PRO A 4 -7.56 2.85 8.60
N GLU A 5 -6.72 2.27 7.72
CA GLU A 5 -6.15 0.92 7.94
C GLU A 5 -4.62 0.81 8.00
N SER A 6 -3.83 1.87 7.82
CA SER A 6 -2.39 1.81 8.11
C SER A 6 -2.10 2.16 9.57
N ARG A 7 -2.42 1.25 10.49
CA ARG A 7 -1.91 1.33 11.87
C ARG A 7 -0.50 0.73 11.91
N PRO A 8 0.57 1.48 12.25
CA PRO A 8 1.91 0.95 12.38
C PRO A 8 2.09 0.29 13.76
N THR A 9 1.24 -0.69 14.09
CA THR A 9 1.35 -1.46 15.35
C THR A 9 0.62 -2.80 15.19
N PHE A 10 1.31 -3.90 15.52
CA PHE A 10 0.85 -5.30 15.63
C PHE A 10 -0.64 -5.53 15.41
N ASP A 11 -1.09 -5.41 14.17
CA ASP A 11 -2.37 -5.95 13.79
C ASP A 11 -2.17 -7.46 13.68
N VAL A 12 -3.02 -8.26 14.33
CA VAL A 12 -2.93 -9.73 14.20
C VAL A 12 -2.98 -10.14 12.72
N ARG A 13 -3.59 -9.31 11.87
CA ARG A 13 -3.61 -9.46 10.41
C ARG A 13 -2.22 -9.39 9.74
N THR A 14 -1.18 -8.85 10.38
CA THR A 14 0.19 -8.82 9.81
C THR A 14 1.00 -10.07 10.13
N PHE A 15 0.56 -10.92 11.05
CA PHE A 15 1.21 -12.21 11.31
C PHE A 15 0.75 -13.24 10.29
N VAL A 16 1.68 -13.84 9.56
CA VAL A 16 1.38 -14.89 8.58
C VAL A 16 2.13 -16.18 8.96
N ALA A 17 1.39 -17.26 9.14
CA ALA A 17 1.94 -18.60 9.35
C ALA A 17 2.26 -19.26 8.01
N CYS A 18 3.48 -19.80 7.91
CA CYS A 18 3.97 -20.51 6.75
C CYS A 18 4.86 -21.68 7.17
N HIS A 19 5.09 -22.61 6.23
CA HIS A 19 6.10 -23.64 6.39
C HIS A 19 7.45 -23.12 5.90
N PRO A 20 8.51 -23.11 6.73
CA PRO A 20 9.80 -22.60 6.32
C PRO A 20 10.45 -23.51 5.27
N VAL A 21 11.04 -22.89 4.25
CA VAL A 21 11.88 -23.56 3.26
C VAL A 21 13.32 -23.09 3.47
N ARG A 22 14.27 -24.02 3.52
CA ARG A 22 15.68 -23.70 3.75
C ARG A 22 16.31 -23.15 2.47
N TYR A 23 16.89 -21.95 2.57
CA TYR A 23 17.74 -21.34 1.55
C TYR A 23 19.19 -21.22 2.06
N PRO A 24 20.20 -21.17 1.16
CA PRO A 24 21.61 -21.10 1.53
C PRO A 24 22.12 -19.70 1.89
N ASP A 25 21.28 -18.66 1.79
CA ASP A 25 21.63 -17.29 2.15
C ASP A 25 21.14 -16.89 3.55
N SER A 26 21.49 -15.68 3.98
CA SER A 26 21.12 -15.12 5.29
C SER A 26 19.88 -14.21 5.23
N ALA A 27 19.16 -14.19 4.11
CA ALA A 27 17.99 -13.34 3.92
C ALA A 27 16.71 -14.16 4.13
N LEU A 28 15.65 -13.49 4.61
CA LEU A 28 14.32 -14.08 4.64
C LEU A 28 13.65 -13.88 3.28
N HIS A 29 13.22 -14.98 2.67
CA HIS A 29 12.48 -14.94 1.41
C HIS A 29 10.99 -14.91 1.72
N VAL A 30 10.36 -13.75 1.52
CA VAL A 30 8.93 -13.55 1.71
C VAL A 30 8.21 -13.68 0.37
N HIS A 31 7.11 -14.43 0.34
CA HIS A 31 6.33 -14.59 -0.88
C HIS A 31 5.68 -13.26 -1.30
N PRO A 32 5.74 -12.84 -2.59
CA PRO A 32 5.21 -11.54 -3.03
C PRO A 32 3.73 -11.29 -2.71
N LEU A 33 2.89 -12.33 -2.67
CA LEU A 33 1.47 -12.19 -2.28
C LEU A 33 1.28 -11.67 -0.85
N VAL A 34 2.19 -12.00 0.07
CA VAL A 34 2.04 -11.66 1.48
C VAL A 34 2.95 -10.51 1.92
N SER A 35 3.80 -9.98 1.03
CA SER A 35 4.76 -8.91 1.37
C SER A 35 4.06 -7.65 1.90
N ARG A 36 2.99 -7.19 1.22
CA ARG A 36 2.15 -6.09 1.71
C ARG A 36 1.50 -6.37 3.04
N GLN A 37 1.05 -7.60 3.26
CA GLN A 37 0.37 -7.99 4.49
C GLN A 37 1.32 -7.96 5.68
N VAL A 38 2.56 -8.40 5.50
CA VAL A 38 3.62 -8.31 6.52
C VAL A 38 4.34 -6.96 6.53
N GLN A 39 3.91 -6.01 5.67
CA GLN A 39 4.47 -4.67 5.51
C GLN A 39 5.97 -4.70 5.18
N ALA A 40 6.38 -5.58 4.27
CA ALA A 40 7.75 -5.67 3.76
C ALA A 40 7.83 -5.12 2.33
N ASP A 41 8.71 -4.14 2.09
CA ASP A 41 8.94 -3.53 0.78
C ASP A 41 10.33 -3.83 0.16
N PHE A 42 11.15 -4.60 0.86
CA PHE A 42 12.48 -5.10 0.45
C PHE A 42 13.57 -4.04 0.28
N ASP A 43 13.42 -2.84 0.86
CA ASP A 43 14.45 -1.79 0.84
C ASP A 43 15.48 -1.87 1.99
N GLY A 44 15.30 -2.85 2.90
CA GLY A 44 16.08 -3.00 4.13
C GLY A 44 15.27 -3.47 5.33
N ASP A 45 13.96 -3.67 5.16
CA ASP A 45 13.05 -4.14 6.20
C ASP A 45 13.53 -5.39 6.95
N GLN A 46 13.32 -5.37 8.26
CA GLN A 46 13.55 -6.51 9.14
C GLN A 46 12.22 -7.17 9.51
N VAL A 47 12.14 -8.48 9.33
CA VAL A 47 10.97 -9.28 9.69
C VAL A 47 11.31 -10.18 10.87
N ALA A 48 10.46 -10.16 11.90
CA ALA A 48 10.57 -11.06 13.05
C ALA A 48 9.93 -12.42 12.74
N VAL A 49 10.60 -13.50 13.16
CA VAL A 49 10.09 -14.87 12.99
C VAL A 49 9.85 -15.49 14.36
N PHE A 50 8.66 -16.05 14.56
CA PHE A 50 8.25 -16.72 15.78
C PHE A 50 8.01 -18.20 15.51
N LEU A 51 8.51 -19.07 16.39
CA LEU A 51 8.31 -20.52 16.30
C LEU A 51 7.29 -20.98 17.35
N PRO A 52 6.06 -21.38 16.96
CA PRO A 52 5.11 -21.99 17.89
C PRO A 52 5.61 -23.37 18.33
N LEU A 53 5.84 -23.54 19.65
CA LEU A 53 6.47 -24.74 20.20
C LEU A 53 5.47 -25.87 20.51
N SER A 54 4.27 -25.56 20.99
CA SER A 54 3.28 -26.57 21.37
C SER A 54 2.42 -27.01 20.17
N SER A 55 1.94 -28.25 20.20
CA SER A 55 1.01 -28.76 19.17
C SER A 55 -0.26 -27.92 19.07
N VAL A 56 -0.77 -27.46 20.21
CA VAL A 56 -1.95 -26.58 20.28
C VAL A 56 -1.67 -25.24 19.58
N ALA A 57 -0.51 -24.61 19.86
CA ALA A 57 -0.14 -23.35 19.23
C ALA A 57 0.12 -23.50 17.72
N GLN A 58 0.73 -24.61 17.29
CA GLN A 58 0.93 -24.92 15.87
C GLN A 58 -0.40 -25.11 15.15
N GLN A 59 -1.35 -25.83 15.77
CA GLN A 59 -2.68 -26.02 15.20
C GLN A 59 -3.46 -24.70 15.13
N GLU A 60 -3.36 -23.86 16.16
CA GLU A 60 -3.99 -22.55 16.17
C GLU A 60 -3.42 -21.64 15.07
N ALA A 61 -2.09 -21.62 14.91
CA ALA A 61 -1.43 -20.88 13.84
C ALA A 61 -1.88 -21.38 12.45
N ALA A 62 -1.97 -22.70 12.25
CA ALA A 62 -2.46 -23.28 10.99
C ALA A 62 -3.92 -22.85 10.70
N ASN A 63 -4.78 -22.85 11.73
CA ASN A 63 -6.21 -22.58 11.61
C ASN A 63 -6.55 -21.09 11.47
N ARG A 64 -5.68 -20.18 11.94
CA ARG A 64 -5.99 -18.74 12.03
C ARG A 64 -5.03 -17.83 11.28
N LEU A 65 -3.77 -18.21 11.14
CA LEU A 65 -2.70 -17.31 10.69
C LEU A 65 -2.16 -17.64 9.29
N THR A 66 -2.58 -18.74 8.67
CA THR A 66 -2.24 -19.00 7.27
C THR A 66 -2.95 -18.01 6.35
N ALA A 67 -2.36 -17.70 5.18
CA ALA A 67 -2.99 -16.80 4.20
C ALA A 67 -4.41 -17.26 3.80
N VAL A 68 -4.60 -18.58 3.65
CA VAL A 68 -5.91 -19.20 3.39
C VAL A 68 -6.88 -18.91 4.54
N ALA A 69 -6.48 -19.22 5.78
CA ALA A 69 -7.34 -19.02 6.94
C ALA A 69 -7.69 -17.54 7.11
N GLN A 70 -6.72 -16.64 6.99
CA GLN A 70 -6.94 -15.22 7.15
C GLN A 70 -7.88 -14.66 6.07
N LEU A 71 -7.72 -15.06 4.81
CA LEU A 71 -8.63 -14.67 3.74
C LEU A 71 -10.05 -15.22 3.96
N ALA A 72 -10.17 -16.45 4.50
CA ALA A 72 -11.46 -17.04 4.85
C ALA A 72 -12.19 -16.24 5.94
N HIS A 73 -11.47 -15.83 6.98
CA HIS A 73 -12.04 -15.08 8.12
C HIS A 73 -12.25 -13.60 7.79
N ASN A 74 -11.45 -13.05 6.89
CA ASN A 74 -11.51 -11.64 6.50
C ASN A 74 -11.33 -11.45 4.98
N PRO A 75 -12.42 -11.53 4.21
CA PRO A 75 -12.40 -11.31 2.76
C PRO A 75 -11.82 -9.95 2.32
N ALA A 76 -11.83 -8.93 3.20
CA ALA A 76 -11.26 -7.62 2.89
C ALA A 76 -9.74 -7.66 2.67
N LEU A 77 -9.04 -8.68 3.19
CA LEU A 77 -7.60 -8.89 2.96
C LEU A 77 -7.24 -9.06 1.49
N LEU A 78 -8.19 -9.46 0.65
CA LEU A 78 -7.97 -9.63 -0.78
C LEU A 78 -7.37 -8.38 -1.43
N LYS A 79 -7.74 -7.17 -0.97
CA LYS A 79 -7.17 -5.91 -1.46
C LYS A 79 -5.66 -5.82 -1.24
N SER A 80 -5.15 -6.34 -0.13
CA SER A 80 -3.72 -6.35 0.19
C SER A 80 -2.95 -7.44 -0.55
N LEU A 81 -3.65 -8.49 -1.01
CA LEU A 81 -3.08 -9.60 -1.78
C LEU A 81 -3.04 -9.33 -3.29
N LEU A 82 -3.61 -8.21 -3.75
CA LEU A 82 -3.60 -7.87 -5.17
C LEU A 82 -2.16 -7.70 -5.69
N PRO A 83 -1.88 -8.18 -6.91
CA PRO A 83 -0.65 -7.83 -7.61
C PRO A 83 -0.51 -6.31 -7.78
N SER A 84 0.73 -5.87 -7.95
CA SER A 84 1.09 -4.47 -8.11
C SER A 84 2.26 -4.28 -9.07
N HIS A 85 2.58 -3.02 -9.36
CA HIS A 85 3.76 -2.62 -10.10
C HIS A 85 3.91 -3.44 -11.39
N GLU A 86 5.03 -4.12 -11.60
CA GLU A 86 5.33 -4.86 -12.81
C GLU A 86 4.33 -5.99 -13.10
N VAL A 87 3.82 -6.69 -12.08
CA VAL A 87 2.83 -7.75 -12.33
C VAL A 87 1.53 -7.16 -12.84
N MET A 88 1.01 -6.13 -12.16
CA MET A 88 -0.24 -5.51 -12.56
C MET A 88 -0.12 -4.88 -13.96
N TRP A 89 1.03 -4.26 -14.26
CA TRP A 89 1.33 -3.77 -15.61
C TRP A 89 1.31 -4.90 -16.65
N GLY A 90 1.96 -6.03 -16.34
CA GLY A 90 2.00 -7.20 -17.22
C GLY A 90 0.61 -7.76 -17.51
N LEU A 91 -0.23 -7.89 -16.48
CA LEU A 91 -1.62 -8.34 -16.63
C LEU A 91 -2.45 -7.36 -17.46
N ALA A 92 -2.31 -6.05 -17.23
CA ALA A 92 -2.98 -5.02 -18.03
C ALA A 92 -2.51 -5.06 -19.49
N SER A 93 -1.23 -5.27 -19.75
CA SER A 93 -0.68 -5.44 -21.11
C SER A 93 -1.26 -6.67 -21.81
N MET A 94 -1.40 -7.81 -21.12
CA MET A 94 -2.04 -9.01 -21.68
C MET A 94 -3.49 -8.71 -22.13
N SER A 95 -4.21 -7.93 -21.33
CA SER A 95 -5.61 -7.58 -21.60
C SER A 95 -5.82 -6.72 -22.85
N LEU A 96 -4.75 -6.20 -23.46
CA LEU A 96 -4.82 -5.48 -24.75
C LEU A 96 -5.07 -6.40 -25.95
N THR A 97 -4.88 -7.72 -25.77
CA THR A 97 -5.03 -8.72 -26.84
C THR A 97 -6.14 -9.70 -26.50
N SER A 98 -6.85 -10.23 -27.50
CA SER A 98 -7.89 -11.25 -27.29
C SER A 98 -7.33 -12.51 -26.62
N GLU A 99 -6.18 -13.00 -27.09
CA GLU A 99 -5.50 -14.17 -26.51
C GLU A 99 -5.17 -13.96 -25.02
N GLY A 100 -4.63 -12.79 -24.67
CA GLY A 100 -4.33 -12.47 -23.28
C GLY A 100 -5.60 -12.35 -22.42
N ARG A 101 -6.70 -11.82 -22.95
CA ARG A 101 -8.00 -11.79 -22.24
C ARG A 101 -8.53 -13.20 -21.99
N ASP A 102 -8.43 -14.10 -22.97
CA ASP A 102 -8.88 -15.49 -22.83
C ASP A 102 -8.05 -16.25 -21.78
N GLU A 103 -6.75 -16.01 -21.76
CA GLU A 103 -5.85 -16.57 -20.75
C GLU A 103 -6.23 -16.06 -19.34
N LEU A 104 -6.41 -14.75 -19.17
CA LEU A 104 -6.81 -14.15 -17.90
C LEU A 104 -8.18 -14.66 -17.44
N ALA A 105 -9.14 -14.79 -18.37
CA ALA A 105 -10.46 -15.35 -18.12
C ALA A 105 -10.38 -16.80 -17.62
N THR A 106 -9.46 -17.59 -18.19
CA THR A 106 -9.21 -18.97 -17.75
C THR A 106 -8.61 -19.02 -16.34
N ILE A 107 -7.71 -18.10 -16.00
CA ILE A 107 -7.11 -18.05 -14.65
C ILE A 107 -8.13 -17.61 -13.59
N LEU A 108 -8.98 -16.63 -13.93
CA LEU A 108 -10.03 -16.11 -13.05
C LEU A 108 -11.30 -16.97 -13.05
N ASP A 109 -11.38 -17.97 -13.95
CA ASP A 109 -12.57 -18.81 -14.17
C ASP A 109 -13.83 -17.93 -14.40
N ALA A 110 -13.67 -16.85 -15.18
CA ALA A 110 -14.72 -15.85 -15.40
C ALA A 110 -14.60 -15.24 -16.79
N PRO A 111 -15.71 -15.01 -17.51
CA PRO A 111 -15.67 -14.36 -18.81
C PRO A 111 -15.26 -12.90 -18.65
N LEU A 112 -14.12 -12.52 -19.22
CA LEU A 112 -13.64 -11.14 -19.22
C LEU A 112 -13.96 -10.37 -20.50
N ALA A 113 -14.34 -11.07 -21.59
CA ALA A 113 -14.49 -10.48 -22.91
C ALA A 113 -15.54 -9.34 -22.93
N ASP A 114 -16.69 -9.56 -22.30
CA ASP A 114 -17.77 -8.57 -22.25
C ASP A 114 -17.44 -7.41 -21.28
N THR A 115 -16.70 -7.70 -20.20
CA THR A 115 -16.33 -6.71 -19.18
C THR A 115 -15.19 -5.80 -19.63
N LEU A 116 -14.29 -6.31 -20.49
CA LEU A 116 -13.13 -5.59 -21.03
C LEU A 116 -13.35 -5.02 -22.43
N SER A 117 -14.60 -4.97 -22.93
CA SER A 117 -14.91 -4.72 -24.34
C SER A 117 -14.15 -3.53 -24.94
N ASP A 118 -13.88 -2.47 -24.17
CA ASP A 118 -13.04 -1.34 -24.57
C ASP A 118 -12.06 -0.87 -23.47
N THR A 119 -11.75 -1.74 -22.52
CA THR A 119 -10.98 -1.38 -21.32
C THR A 119 -9.81 -2.33 -21.08
N ILE A 120 -8.86 -1.86 -20.28
CA ILE A 120 -7.75 -2.66 -19.77
C ILE A 120 -8.16 -3.34 -18.46
N LEU A 121 -7.50 -4.45 -18.12
CA LEU A 121 -7.61 -5.01 -16.78
C LEU A 121 -6.97 -4.02 -15.79
N THR A 122 -7.80 -3.44 -14.93
CA THR A 122 -7.35 -2.57 -13.83
C THR A 122 -7.29 -3.35 -12.52
N GLN A 123 -6.56 -2.81 -11.54
CA GLN A 123 -6.53 -3.39 -10.19
C GLN A 123 -7.93 -3.44 -9.56
N ALA A 124 -8.79 -2.45 -9.83
CA ALA A 124 -10.16 -2.41 -9.34
C ALA A 124 -11.03 -3.53 -9.95
N LEU A 125 -10.93 -3.73 -11.27
CA LEU A 125 -11.65 -4.80 -11.93
C LEU A 125 -11.14 -6.18 -11.49
N LEU A 126 -9.82 -6.33 -11.35
CA LEU A 126 -9.23 -7.57 -10.84
C LEU A 126 -9.73 -7.89 -9.43
N LEU A 127 -9.85 -6.89 -8.56
CA LEU A 127 -10.41 -7.07 -7.22
C LEU A 127 -11.85 -7.57 -7.28
N GLU A 128 -12.70 -6.98 -8.13
CA GLU A 128 -14.09 -7.42 -8.30
C GLU A 128 -14.16 -8.89 -8.76
N GLN A 129 -13.38 -9.26 -9.77
CA GLN A 129 -13.35 -10.63 -10.28
C GLN A 129 -12.87 -11.63 -9.22
N LEU A 130 -11.84 -11.28 -8.45
CA LEU A 130 -11.34 -12.13 -7.36
C LEU A 130 -12.33 -12.21 -6.19
N GLN A 131 -13.12 -11.16 -5.92
CA GLN A 131 -14.19 -11.20 -4.93
C GLN A 131 -15.30 -12.15 -5.38
N THR A 132 -15.70 -12.10 -6.65
CA THR A 132 -16.66 -13.06 -7.22
C THR A 132 -16.13 -14.49 -7.15
N LEU A 133 -14.86 -14.71 -7.49
CA LEU A 133 -14.21 -16.02 -7.39
C LEU A 133 -14.19 -16.50 -5.93
N LEU A 134 -13.85 -15.63 -4.97
CA LEU A 134 -13.83 -15.96 -3.54
C LEU A 134 -15.19 -16.46 -3.06
N LEU A 135 -16.27 -15.80 -3.46
CA LEU A 135 -17.64 -16.19 -3.10
C LEU A 135 -18.06 -17.53 -3.72
N ARG A 136 -17.54 -17.87 -4.91
CA ARG A 136 -17.91 -19.08 -5.65
C ARG A 136 -17.12 -20.31 -5.25
N THR A 137 -15.81 -20.16 -5.07
CA THR A 137 -14.86 -21.29 -4.94
C THR A 137 -14.10 -21.31 -3.63
N GLY A 138 -14.15 -20.23 -2.83
CA GLY A 138 -13.43 -20.13 -1.58
C GLY A 138 -11.97 -19.66 -1.71
N PRO A 139 -11.28 -19.47 -0.57
CA PRO A 139 -10.00 -18.77 -0.49
C PRO A 139 -8.83 -19.51 -1.14
N GLU A 140 -8.82 -20.84 -1.11
CA GLU A 140 -7.73 -21.66 -1.68
C GLU A 140 -7.63 -21.45 -3.18
N GLN A 141 -8.77 -21.48 -3.88
CA GLN A 141 -8.81 -21.29 -5.32
C GLN A 141 -8.42 -19.87 -5.72
N VAL A 142 -8.79 -18.86 -4.91
CA VAL A 142 -8.39 -17.47 -5.12
C VAL A 142 -6.88 -17.29 -4.99
N LEU A 143 -6.26 -17.88 -3.96
CA LEU A 143 -4.80 -17.83 -3.80
C LEU A 143 -4.08 -18.56 -4.94
N GLN A 144 -4.62 -19.67 -5.44
CA GLN A 144 -4.07 -20.34 -6.62
C GLN A 144 -4.19 -19.48 -7.89
N ALA A 145 -5.32 -18.81 -8.08
CA ALA A 145 -5.51 -17.88 -9.20
C ALA A 145 -4.51 -16.71 -9.11
N LEU A 146 -4.38 -16.10 -7.92
CA LEU A 146 -3.41 -15.03 -7.65
C LEU A 146 -1.97 -15.46 -7.93
N GLU A 147 -1.58 -16.68 -7.54
CA GLU A 147 -0.26 -17.24 -7.83
C GLU A 147 0.00 -17.38 -9.34
N ARG A 148 -1.00 -17.84 -10.10
CA ARG A 148 -0.90 -17.92 -11.57
C ARG A 148 -0.81 -16.54 -12.20
N LEU A 149 -1.62 -15.59 -11.73
CA LEU A 149 -1.58 -14.19 -12.19
C LEU A 149 -0.22 -13.55 -11.89
N LEU A 150 0.35 -13.76 -10.71
CA LEU A 150 1.70 -13.28 -10.37
C LEU A 150 2.74 -13.75 -11.37
N ARG A 151 2.80 -15.07 -11.60
CA ARG A 151 3.77 -15.67 -12.53
C ARG A 151 3.62 -15.11 -13.94
N ARG A 152 2.38 -15.07 -14.45
CA ARG A 152 2.10 -14.64 -15.82
C ARG A 152 2.30 -13.15 -16.02
N GLY A 153 1.86 -12.31 -15.08
CA GLY A 153 2.10 -10.87 -15.12
C GLY A 153 3.60 -10.55 -15.07
N PHE A 154 4.37 -11.21 -14.19
CA PHE A 154 5.82 -11.02 -14.11
C PHE A 154 6.53 -11.46 -15.39
N GLU A 155 6.19 -12.63 -15.92
CA GLU A 155 6.74 -13.14 -17.19
C GLU A 155 6.45 -12.17 -18.33
N ARG A 156 5.20 -11.68 -18.44
CA ARG A 156 4.82 -10.71 -19.47
C ARG A 156 5.62 -9.42 -19.35
N ALA A 157 5.68 -8.84 -18.15
CA ALA A 157 6.41 -7.59 -17.92
C ALA A 157 7.90 -7.74 -18.28
N ARG A 158 8.50 -8.87 -17.90
CA ARG A 158 9.89 -9.21 -18.24
C ARG A 158 10.11 -9.34 -19.74
N LEU A 159 9.24 -10.06 -20.46
CA LEU A 159 9.36 -10.27 -21.91
C LEU A 159 9.13 -8.98 -22.71
N ALA A 160 8.25 -8.11 -22.22
CA ALA A 160 7.99 -6.83 -22.85
C ALA A 160 9.19 -5.88 -22.78
N GLY A 161 10.15 -6.11 -21.85
CA GLY A 161 11.35 -5.29 -21.72
C GLY A 161 11.03 -3.82 -21.44
N ILE A 162 9.97 -3.58 -20.67
CA ILE A 162 9.45 -2.23 -20.45
C ILE A 162 10.50 -1.33 -19.81
N SER A 163 10.50 -0.06 -20.24
CA SER A 163 11.31 1.00 -19.67
C SER A 163 10.55 2.30 -19.78
N ILE A 164 10.85 3.24 -18.89
CA ILE A 164 10.37 4.62 -18.99
C ILE A 164 11.45 5.43 -19.72
N ASN A 165 11.05 6.15 -20.76
CA ASN A 165 11.95 7.03 -21.51
C ASN A 165 12.22 8.31 -20.69
N PRO A 166 13.47 8.78 -20.53
CA PRO A 166 13.77 10.01 -19.79
C PRO A 166 13.14 11.27 -20.40
N PHE A 167 12.70 11.24 -21.65
CA PHE A 167 12.13 12.38 -22.37
C PHE A 167 10.60 12.26 -22.61
N ILE A 168 9.90 11.47 -21.78
CA ILE A 168 8.43 11.25 -21.86
C ILE A 168 7.60 12.53 -21.94
N GLY A 169 6.42 12.43 -22.55
CA GLY A 169 5.45 13.53 -22.59
C GLY A 169 5.79 14.61 -23.61
N SER A 170 6.52 14.28 -24.67
CA SER A 170 6.72 15.16 -25.83
C SER A 170 5.40 15.45 -26.57
N SER A 171 4.43 14.55 -26.46
CA SER A 171 3.07 14.70 -26.98
C SER A 171 2.18 15.61 -26.12
N VAL A 172 2.55 15.86 -24.85
CA VAL A 172 1.83 16.78 -23.96
C VAL A 172 2.27 18.21 -24.28
N ARG A 173 1.38 19.01 -24.88
CA ARG A 173 1.67 20.40 -25.26
C ARG A 173 1.41 21.34 -24.10
N GLN A 174 2.47 21.92 -23.58
CA GLN A 174 2.42 22.87 -22.47
C GLN A 174 2.38 24.32 -22.97
N PRO A 175 1.67 25.23 -22.27
CA PRO A 175 1.83 26.67 -22.41
C PRO A 175 3.30 27.08 -22.18
N ASP A 176 3.73 28.20 -22.75
CA ASP A 176 5.06 28.70 -22.47
C ASP A 176 5.16 29.00 -20.96
N PRO A 177 6.12 28.41 -20.22
CA PRO A 177 6.27 28.67 -18.80
C PRO A 177 6.54 30.16 -18.49
N GLU A 178 7.11 30.89 -19.46
CA GLU A 178 7.38 32.34 -19.36
C GLU A 178 6.11 33.20 -19.45
N ASP A 179 5.00 32.65 -19.94
CA ASP A 179 3.72 33.36 -19.96
C ASP A 179 3.28 33.66 -18.52
N ALA A 180 2.76 34.87 -18.33
CA ALA A 180 2.18 35.32 -17.05
C ALA A 180 0.83 34.62 -16.80
N VAL A 181 0.90 33.33 -16.49
CA VAL A 181 -0.24 32.47 -16.13
C VAL A 181 -0.48 32.54 -14.63
N SER A 182 -1.71 32.85 -14.21
CA SER A 182 -2.10 32.80 -12.80
C SER A 182 -2.16 31.36 -12.27
N ALA A 183 -2.10 31.17 -10.96
CA ALA A 183 -2.24 29.84 -10.35
C ALA A 183 -3.58 29.16 -10.70
N GLU A 184 -4.66 29.94 -10.82
CA GLU A 184 -5.99 29.46 -11.21
C GLU A 184 -5.99 28.99 -12.67
N GLN A 185 -5.48 29.80 -13.59
CA GLN A 185 -5.35 29.42 -15.01
C GLN A 185 -4.46 28.19 -15.21
N TRP A 186 -3.42 28.05 -14.39
CA TRP A 186 -2.56 26.88 -14.41
C TRP A 186 -3.30 25.62 -13.94
N SER A 187 -4.11 25.73 -12.88
CA SER A 187 -4.94 24.64 -12.39
C SER A 187 -5.97 24.18 -13.43
N ASP A 188 -6.62 25.12 -14.12
CA ASP A 188 -7.56 24.81 -15.19
C ASP A 188 -6.87 24.05 -16.34
N TRP A 189 -5.68 24.50 -16.73
CA TRP A 189 -4.90 23.83 -17.77
C TRP A 189 -4.49 22.40 -17.36
N LEU A 190 -4.05 22.20 -16.12
CA LEU A 190 -3.72 20.87 -15.60
C LEU A 190 -4.92 19.94 -15.60
N ALA A 191 -6.10 20.43 -15.22
CA ALA A 191 -7.34 19.65 -15.27
C ALA A 191 -7.68 19.22 -16.71
N GLU A 192 -7.50 20.12 -17.69
CA GLU A 192 -7.67 19.78 -19.11
C GLU A 192 -6.68 18.71 -19.56
N GLN A 193 -5.41 18.80 -19.16
CA GLN A 193 -4.41 17.78 -19.50
C GLN A 193 -4.68 16.44 -18.82
N ALA A 194 -5.17 16.45 -17.57
CA ALA A 194 -5.54 15.25 -16.86
C ALA A 194 -6.69 14.53 -17.59
N GLU A 195 -7.69 15.25 -18.06
CA GLU A 195 -8.79 14.71 -18.86
C GLU A 195 -8.29 14.18 -20.21
N TYR A 196 -7.40 14.93 -20.90
CA TYR A 196 -6.79 14.47 -22.15
C TYR A 196 -6.07 13.13 -21.99
N LEU A 197 -5.26 12.98 -20.92
CA LEU A 197 -4.59 11.72 -20.61
C LEU A 197 -5.57 10.63 -20.18
N ALA A 198 -6.60 10.96 -19.40
CA ALA A 198 -7.63 10.01 -18.97
C ALA A 198 -8.40 9.43 -20.17
N ALA A 199 -8.77 10.26 -21.13
CA ALA A 199 -9.48 9.86 -22.35
C ALA A 199 -8.62 9.02 -23.31
N ARG A 200 -7.29 9.12 -23.22
CA ARG A 200 -6.38 8.41 -24.12
C ARG A 200 -6.35 6.91 -23.85
N VAL A 201 -6.43 6.11 -24.91
CA VAL A 201 -6.44 4.63 -24.86
C VAL A 201 -5.37 3.98 -25.73
N ASP A 202 -4.52 4.77 -26.38
CA ASP A 202 -3.35 4.25 -27.10
C ASP A 202 -2.21 3.99 -26.11
N TYR A 203 -2.11 2.75 -25.65
CA TYR A 203 -1.06 2.27 -24.75
C TYR A 203 0.20 1.82 -25.51
N THR A 204 0.18 1.86 -26.84
CA THR A 204 1.33 1.49 -27.69
C THR A 204 2.19 2.67 -28.10
N ASP A 205 1.72 3.89 -27.80
CA ASP A 205 2.45 5.12 -28.04
C ASP A 205 3.85 5.07 -27.38
N PRO A 206 4.92 5.38 -28.14
CA PRO A 206 6.31 5.28 -27.66
C PRO A 206 6.72 6.39 -26.68
N ASP A 207 5.93 7.46 -26.56
CA ASP A 207 6.19 8.61 -25.70
C ASP A 207 5.55 8.41 -24.33
N ILE A 208 4.24 8.12 -24.27
CA ILE A 208 3.49 7.99 -23.01
C ILE A 208 2.71 6.68 -22.84
N GLY A 209 2.66 5.80 -23.83
CA GLY A 209 1.82 4.59 -23.77
C GLY A 209 2.13 3.67 -22.57
N THR A 210 3.41 3.43 -22.30
CA THR A 210 3.87 2.62 -21.16
C THR A 210 3.51 3.24 -19.80
N PRO A 211 3.87 4.50 -19.48
CA PRO A 211 3.47 5.10 -18.22
C PRO A 211 1.95 5.32 -18.12
N LEU A 212 1.27 5.58 -19.24
CA LEU A 212 -0.19 5.68 -19.27
C LEU A 212 -0.86 4.35 -18.87
N LEU A 213 -0.39 3.22 -19.41
CA LEU A 213 -0.87 1.89 -19.02
C LEU A 213 -0.58 1.62 -17.53
N THR A 214 0.57 2.07 -17.03
CA THR A 214 0.98 1.92 -15.63
C THR A 214 0.00 2.61 -14.68
N VAL A 215 -0.30 3.89 -14.92
CA VAL A 215 -1.20 4.66 -14.05
C VAL A 215 -2.65 4.21 -14.21
N LYS A 216 -3.12 3.98 -15.45
CA LYS A 216 -4.52 3.61 -15.71
C LYS A 216 -4.86 2.19 -15.26
N SER A 217 -3.90 1.27 -15.23
CA SER A 217 -4.12 -0.07 -14.66
C SER A 217 -4.12 -0.09 -13.12
N GLY A 218 -3.68 0.98 -12.47
CA GLY A 218 -3.45 1.01 -11.02
C GLY A 218 -2.18 0.25 -10.60
N ALA A 219 -1.24 0.04 -11.53
CA ALA A 219 0.02 -0.63 -11.23
C ALA A 219 0.92 0.23 -10.34
N LEU A 220 1.06 1.52 -10.67
CA LEU A 220 1.84 2.50 -9.92
C LEU A 220 1.46 3.92 -10.31
N GLY A 221 1.34 4.82 -9.32
CA GLY A 221 1.05 6.24 -9.53
C GLY A 221 -0.36 6.51 -10.07
N ASP A 222 -0.59 7.77 -10.42
CA ASP A 222 -1.83 8.26 -11.03
C ASP A 222 -1.54 9.28 -12.15
N ILE A 223 -2.58 9.85 -12.74
CA ILE A 223 -2.45 10.83 -13.82
C ILE A 223 -1.72 12.10 -13.36
N ALA A 224 -1.89 12.53 -12.11
CA ALA A 224 -1.20 13.71 -11.58
C ALA A 224 0.32 13.46 -11.50
N HIS A 225 0.74 12.27 -11.05
CA HIS A 225 2.16 11.88 -11.08
C HIS A 225 2.72 11.84 -12.51
N LEU A 226 1.93 11.37 -13.49
CA LEU A 226 2.34 11.37 -14.90
C LEU A 226 2.49 12.80 -15.44
N LEU A 227 1.57 13.71 -15.09
CA LEU A 227 1.68 15.13 -15.45
C LEU A 227 2.91 15.79 -14.82
N ALA A 228 3.20 15.49 -13.56
CA ALA A 228 4.38 15.99 -12.86
C ALA A 228 5.69 15.62 -13.57
N LEU A 229 5.75 14.42 -14.15
CA LEU A 229 6.92 13.98 -14.92
C LEU A 229 7.04 14.74 -16.26
N CYS A 230 5.92 14.92 -16.97
CA CYS A 230 5.88 15.39 -18.35
C CYS A 230 5.87 16.92 -18.51
N ALA A 231 5.11 17.60 -17.64
CA ALA A 231 4.73 19.00 -17.81
C ALA A 231 4.89 19.82 -16.54
N GLY A 232 4.08 19.60 -15.50
CA GLY A 232 4.11 20.38 -14.26
C GLY A 232 3.13 19.86 -13.22
N GLN A 233 2.98 20.58 -12.10
CA GLN A 233 2.23 20.13 -10.92
C GLN A 233 1.22 21.17 -10.46
N GLU A 234 0.31 20.78 -9.58
CA GLU A 234 -0.63 21.70 -8.94
C GLU A 234 0.11 22.89 -8.29
N ALA A 235 -0.57 24.03 -8.20
CA ALA A 235 0.00 25.20 -7.56
C ALA A 235 0.17 24.96 -6.06
N VAL A 236 1.31 25.38 -5.53
CA VAL A 236 1.70 25.17 -4.13
C VAL A 236 1.82 26.50 -3.42
N SER A 237 1.81 26.51 -2.09
CA SER A 237 1.99 27.75 -1.31
C SER A 237 3.47 28.00 -0.97
N ASP A 238 3.94 29.23 -1.13
CA ASP A 238 5.26 29.64 -0.65
C ASP A 238 5.29 29.91 0.87
N ILE A 239 6.43 30.39 1.39
CA ILE A 239 6.60 30.73 2.82
C ILE A 239 5.65 31.82 3.32
N HIS A 240 5.07 32.60 2.42
CA HIS A 240 4.14 33.68 2.73
C HIS A 240 2.67 33.25 2.52
N GLY A 241 2.42 32.00 2.14
CA GLY A 241 1.10 31.50 1.81
C GLY A 241 0.58 31.99 0.46
N MET A 242 1.46 32.51 -0.40
CA MET A 242 1.09 32.95 -1.74
C MET A 242 1.16 31.76 -2.70
N PRO A 243 0.17 31.60 -3.61
CA PRO A 243 0.17 30.49 -4.56
C PRO A 243 1.25 30.68 -5.63
N VAL A 244 2.00 29.61 -5.87
CA VAL A 244 3.05 29.50 -6.88
C VAL A 244 2.68 28.37 -7.83
N ALA A 245 2.45 28.70 -9.10
CA ALA A 245 2.23 27.70 -10.14
C ALA A 245 3.51 26.90 -10.39
N ILE A 246 3.44 25.58 -10.31
CA ILE A 246 4.54 24.68 -10.65
C ILE A 246 4.41 24.33 -12.13
N LYS A 247 4.97 25.20 -12.96
CA LYS A 247 4.85 25.12 -14.40
C LYS A 247 5.78 24.07 -14.98
N HIS A 248 6.95 23.86 -14.39
CA HIS A 248 7.91 22.90 -14.91
C HIS A 248 7.75 21.50 -14.32
N GLY A 249 8.05 20.50 -15.12
CA GLY A 249 7.92 19.09 -14.79
C GLY A 249 9.32 18.52 -14.56
N TYR A 250 9.37 17.30 -14.05
CA TYR A 250 10.67 16.68 -13.76
C TYR A 250 11.53 16.49 -15.02
N ARG A 251 10.92 16.33 -16.19
CA ARG A 251 11.64 16.28 -17.48
C ARG A 251 12.32 17.61 -17.82
N THR A 252 11.63 18.74 -17.66
CA THR A 252 12.13 20.06 -18.08
C THR A 252 13.02 20.69 -17.01
N GLY A 253 12.88 20.24 -15.76
CA GLY A 253 13.62 20.75 -14.61
C GLY A 253 12.92 21.94 -13.98
N LEU A 254 12.88 21.94 -12.65
CA LEU A 254 12.22 22.99 -11.87
C LEU A 254 13.09 24.24 -11.79
N THR A 255 12.46 25.42 -11.83
CA THR A 255 13.12 26.67 -11.47
C THR A 255 13.45 26.71 -9.98
N ALA A 256 14.39 27.59 -9.58
CA ALA A 256 14.74 27.76 -8.18
C ALA A 256 13.53 28.17 -7.31
N GLN A 257 12.61 28.98 -7.87
CA GLN A 257 11.40 29.41 -7.18
C GLN A 257 10.42 28.26 -6.95
N GLU A 258 10.14 27.48 -8.00
CA GLU A 258 9.26 26.31 -7.90
C GLU A 258 9.82 25.25 -6.94
N LEU A 259 11.13 24.98 -7.03
CA LEU A 259 11.78 24.04 -6.12
C LEU A 259 11.72 24.52 -4.66
N TYR A 260 11.91 25.82 -4.42
CA TYR A 260 11.79 26.40 -3.08
C TYR A 260 10.36 26.29 -2.55
N ALA A 261 9.35 26.60 -3.37
CA ALA A 261 7.94 26.49 -3.02
C ALA A 261 7.56 25.03 -2.67
N LEU A 262 7.92 24.06 -3.52
CA LEU A 262 7.72 22.64 -3.28
C LEU A 262 8.43 22.14 -2.01
N ALA A 263 9.63 22.63 -1.73
CA ALA A 263 10.38 22.23 -0.53
C ALA A 263 9.71 22.71 0.77
N ILE A 264 9.03 23.85 0.74
CA ILE A 264 8.30 24.38 1.90
C ILE A 264 7.08 23.51 2.17
N GLU A 265 6.26 23.30 1.14
CA GLU A 265 5.06 22.49 1.26
C GLU A 265 5.41 21.06 1.69
N ALA A 266 6.40 20.43 1.04
CA ALA A 266 6.84 19.09 1.41
C ALA A 266 7.25 18.99 2.88
N ARG A 267 7.99 19.97 3.41
CA ARG A 267 8.38 20.01 4.83
C ARG A 267 7.18 20.18 5.75
N GLN A 268 6.20 20.99 5.35
CA GLN A 268 4.97 21.19 6.10
C GLN A 268 4.16 19.89 6.15
N SER A 269 3.96 19.24 5.00
CA SER A 269 3.28 17.94 4.92
C SER A 269 4.00 16.86 5.73
N PHE A 270 5.34 16.81 5.71
CA PHE A 270 6.09 15.90 6.57
C PHE A 270 5.90 16.19 8.06
N ALA A 271 5.87 17.47 8.46
CA ALA A 271 5.62 17.85 9.84
C ALA A 271 4.20 17.45 10.28
N ASP A 272 3.20 17.65 9.43
CA ASP A 272 1.81 17.28 9.69
C ASP A 272 1.67 15.75 9.86
N VAL A 273 2.29 14.97 8.97
CA VAL A 273 2.31 13.50 9.08
C VAL A 273 2.96 13.05 10.38
N LEU A 274 4.10 13.65 10.77
CA LEU A 274 4.77 13.32 12.03
C LEU A 274 3.90 13.67 13.25
N GLN A 275 3.18 14.79 13.20
CA GLN A 275 2.27 15.19 14.27
C GLN A 275 1.06 14.24 14.37
N GLU A 276 0.48 13.84 13.25
CA GLU A 276 -0.57 12.82 13.22
C GLU A 276 -0.09 11.50 13.81
N TRP A 277 1.13 11.08 13.46
CA TRP A 277 1.75 9.87 14.01
C TRP A 277 1.95 9.95 15.53
N ASP A 278 2.38 11.10 16.07
CA ASP A 278 2.49 11.30 17.52
C ASP A 278 1.11 11.22 18.21
N VAL A 279 0.08 11.81 17.59
CA VAL A 279 -1.31 11.72 18.10
C VAL A 279 -1.79 10.27 18.11
N ILE A 280 -1.60 9.53 17.01
CA ILE A 280 -1.94 8.11 16.91
C ILE A 280 -1.17 7.30 17.96
N GLY A 281 0.14 7.54 18.11
CA GLY A 281 0.97 6.87 19.11
C GLY A 281 0.50 7.11 20.55
N LYS A 282 0.09 8.33 20.87
CA LYS A 282 -0.51 8.66 22.18
C LYS A 282 -1.86 7.97 22.38
N GLN A 283 -2.71 7.93 21.36
CA GLN A 283 -4.00 7.22 21.43
C GLN A 283 -3.82 5.72 21.64
N ILE A 284 -2.89 5.09 20.94
CA ILE A 284 -2.57 3.66 21.09
C ILE A 284 -2.06 3.39 22.51
N LYS A 285 -1.12 4.20 23.01
CA LYS A 285 -0.66 4.08 24.40
C LYS A 285 -1.80 4.26 25.40
N ALA A 286 -2.76 5.14 25.13
CA ALA A 286 -3.92 5.34 26.00
C ALA A 286 -4.91 4.16 25.95
N GLN A 287 -5.10 3.54 24.78
CA GLN A 287 -5.99 2.39 24.59
C GLN A 287 -5.42 1.09 25.18
N ASN A 288 -4.11 0.89 25.05
CA ASN A 288 -3.39 -0.27 25.58
C ASN A 288 -2.94 -0.09 27.03
N ARG A 289 -3.33 1.00 27.70
CA ARG A 289 -3.16 1.13 29.14
C ARG A 289 -4.19 0.27 29.84
N THR A 290 -3.71 -0.55 30.78
CA THR A 290 -4.56 -1.34 31.66
C THR A 290 -5.54 -0.37 32.36
N LYS A 291 -6.83 -0.69 32.34
CA LYS A 291 -7.85 0.09 33.07
C LYS A 291 -7.95 -0.30 34.55
N SER A 292 -7.09 -1.21 34.97
CA SER A 292 -7.02 -1.73 36.32
C SER A 292 -6.27 -0.75 37.23
N TYR A 293 -6.84 -0.52 38.41
CA TYR A 293 -6.21 0.25 39.48
C TYR A 293 -5.56 -0.64 40.54
N HIS A 294 -5.45 -1.94 40.27
CA HIS A 294 -4.69 -2.88 41.10
C HIS A 294 -3.19 -2.66 40.96
N VAL A 295 -2.40 -3.25 41.86
CA VAL A 295 -0.97 -2.99 42.00
C VAL A 295 -0.22 -3.17 40.68
N LEU A 296 -0.47 -4.26 39.96
CA LEU A 296 0.15 -4.58 38.67
C LEU A 296 -0.37 -3.68 37.54
N GLY A 297 -1.68 -3.40 37.51
CA GLY A 297 -2.27 -2.42 36.58
C GLY A 297 -1.62 -1.04 36.68
N ARG A 298 -1.48 -0.52 37.91
CA ARG A 298 -0.80 0.76 38.18
C ARG A 298 0.70 0.70 37.86
N ALA A 299 1.36 -0.42 38.13
CA ALA A 299 2.78 -0.60 37.83
C ALA A 299 3.04 -0.60 36.31
N MET A 300 2.22 -1.30 35.53
CA MET A 300 2.28 -1.33 34.07
C MET A 300 2.03 0.04 33.42
N CYS A 301 1.26 0.91 34.09
CA CYS A 301 0.96 2.25 33.58
C CYS A 301 1.91 3.35 34.09
N SER A 302 2.84 3.02 35.00
CA SER A 302 3.75 3.97 35.64
C SER A 302 5.11 4.02 34.95
N SER A 303 5.68 5.22 34.79
CA SER A 303 7.08 5.39 34.39
C SER A 303 8.07 4.96 35.49
N HIS A 304 7.58 4.76 36.72
CA HIS A 304 8.37 4.38 37.89
C HIS A 304 7.67 3.24 38.67
N PRO A 305 7.65 2.01 38.13
CA PRO A 305 6.92 0.89 38.73
C PRO A 305 7.40 0.55 40.15
N GLY A 306 8.69 0.75 40.46
CA GLY A 306 9.24 0.55 41.80
C GLY A 306 8.56 1.38 42.89
N MET A 307 8.11 2.61 42.58
CA MET A 307 7.35 3.45 43.51
C MET A 307 5.96 2.87 43.79
N VAL A 308 5.32 2.31 42.77
CA VAL A 308 4.00 1.67 42.91
C VAL A 308 4.10 0.46 43.84
N PHE A 309 5.13 -0.38 43.66
CA PHE A 309 5.36 -1.53 44.54
C PHE A 309 5.74 -1.12 45.96
N ALA A 310 6.56 -0.08 46.13
CA ALA A 310 6.92 0.44 47.46
C ALA A 310 5.69 0.95 48.22
N HIS A 311 4.80 1.70 47.56
CA HIS A 311 3.54 2.16 48.16
C HIS A 311 2.57 1.01 48.47
N ALA A 312 2.44 0.04 47.55
CA ALA A 312 1.61 -1.14 47.77
C ALA A 312 2.10 -1.96 48.98
N ALA A 313 3.42 -2.16 49.10
CA ALA A 313 4.03 -2.85 50.23
C ALA A 313 3.79 -2.13 51.57
N LEU A 314 3.90 -0.79 51.59
CA LEU A 314 3.61 0.02 52.78
C LEU A 314 2.14 -0.07 53.22
N GLN A 315 1.22 -0.24 52.27
CA GLN A 315 -0.23 -0.34 52.53
C GLN A 315 -0.71 -1.79 52.68
N HIS A 316 0.19 -2.78 52.60
CA HIS A 316 -0.15 -4.21 52.55
C HIS A 316 -1.17 -4.55 51.43
N GLU A 317 -1.11 -3.82 50.32
CA GLU A 317 -1.98 -4.04 49.16
C GLU A 317 -1.44 -5.20 48.31
N VAL A 318 -2.33 -6.12 47.92
CA VAL A 318 -2.01 -7.29 47.09
C VAL A 318 -2.83 -7.21 45.81
N ASP A 319 -2.20 -7.55 44.68
CA ASP A 319 -2.92 -7.62 43.41
C ASP A 319 -3.87 -8.82 43.40
N PRO A 320 -5.17 -8.61 43.14
CA PRO A 320 -6.15 -9.70 43.13
C PRO A 320 -6.09 -10.57 41.87
N LEU A 321 -5.29 -10.21 40.85
CA LEU A 321 -5.10 -10.96 39.60
C LEU A 321 -6.41 -11.25 38.85
N ILE A 322 -7.37 -10.32 38.92
CA ILE A 322 -8.67 -10.47 38.26
C ILE A 322 -8.69 -9.91 36.85
N ASP A 323 -7.78 -8.98 36.53
CA ASP A 323 -7.69 -8.39 35.19
C ASP A 323 -6.78 -9.25 34.28
N THR A 324 -7.13 -9.26 32.99
CA THR A 324 -6.45 -10.10 31.98
C THR A 324 -4.99 -9.73 31.81
N ASP A 325 -4.65 -8.45 31.88
CA ASP A 325 -3.29 -7.95 31.66
C ASP A 325 -2.34 -8.36 32.79
N SER A 326 -2.80 -8.28 34.04
CA SER A 326 -2.08 -8.66 35.25
C SER A 326 -1.89 -10.18 35.32
N ARG A 327 -2.89 -10.96 34.89
CA ARG A 327 -2.76 -12.42 34.76
C ARG A 327 -1.73 -12.79 33.70
N LEU A 328 -1.80 -12.16 32.52
CA LEU A 328 -0.81 -12.35 31.46
C LEU A 328 0.61 -12.01 31.95
N PHE A 329 0.76 -10.90 32.69
CA PHE A 329 2.03 -10.44 33.24
C PHE A 329 2.68 -11.46 34.20
N VAL A 330 1.86 -12.21 34.97
CA VAL A 330 2.35 -13.26 35.88
C VAL A 330 2.27 -14.68 35.28
N GLY A 331 1.83 -14.82 34.03
CA GLY A 331 1.75 -16.09 33.30
C GLY A 331 0.57 -16.99 33.67
N LEU A 332 -0.60 -16.42 34.00
CA LEU A 332 -1.84 -17.09 34.42
C LEU A 332 -3.02 -16.97 33.45
#